data_AF-A0A953AFI2-F1
#
_entry.id   AF-A0A953AFI2-F1
#
_cell.length_a   1.000
_cell.length_b   1.000
_cell.length_c   1.000
_cell.angle_alpha   90.00
_cell.angle_beta   90.00
_cell.angle_gamma   90.00
#
_symmetry.space_group_name_H-M   'P 1'
#
loop_
_entity.id
_entity.type
_entity.pdbx_description
1 polymer ?
#
loop_
_entity_poly.entity_id
_entity_poly.type
_entity_poly.pdbx_seq_one_letter_code
_entity_poly.pdbx_strand_id
1 'polypeptide(L)'
;MNDTLGRSSDLFATPTTMHSLDQFRQLLNHYLAVIGQQQEILSSEYLALQGQACLRLEQRQHLQRLLSQHHEQLLSFRGLLEQPQALPDEIVPRRYLPLLFLQNAESQIRYLLDLLTALPPVEQERTSTRQRQRQQQSFLQGWERLLHSYEELAFHTRVLSDQTRFLLRRLSAEQREQRAVLAASQERQSDKATLDEQAESGAVASPGEQEALAESSLERLDTTEER
;
A
#
# COMPACT_ATOMS: atom_id res chain seq x y z
N MET A 1 -49.97 -2.74 -23.64
CA MET A 1 -49.91 -1.28 -23.44
C MET A 1 -49.43 -1.04 -22.03
N ASN A 2 -48.40 -0.19 -21.93
CA ASN A 2 -47.55 0.20 -20.81
C ASN A 2 -48.01 -0.08 -19.37
N ASP A 3 -47.14 -0.75 -18.63
CA ASP A 3 -46.90 -0.46 -17.20
C ASP A 3 -45.47 -0.81 -16.81
N THR A 4 -44.90 0.02 -15.92
CA THR A 4 -43.60 -0.10 -15.22
C THR A 4 -42.31 0.39 -15.91
N LEU A 5 -42.21 1.70 -16.16
CA LEU A 5 -40.93 2.40 -16.00
C LEU A 5 -40.79 2.84 -14.54
N GLY A 6 -40.46 1.87 -13.69
CA GLY A 6 -40.15 2.09 -12.28
C GLY A 6 -38.69 1.76 -12.01
N ARG A 7 -37.88 2.82 -11.83
CA ARG A 7 -36.63 2.86 -11.05
C ARG A 7 -35.54 1.82 -11.40
N SER A 8 -34.50 2.29 -12.07
CA SER A 8 -33.14 1.75 -11.90
C SER A 8 -32.12 2.74 -12.46
N SER A 9 -31.71 3.73 -11.66
CA SER A 9 -30.52 4.55 -11.95
C SER A 9 -29.92 5.24 -10.71
N ASP A 10 -30.01 4.62 -9.52
CA ASP A 10 -29.38 5.16 -8.29
C ASP A 10 -28.28 4.25 -7.69
N LEU A 11 -27.83 3.21 -8.40
CA LEU A 11 -26.78 2.31 -7.88
C LEU A 11 -25.34 2.90 -7.95
N PHE A 12 -25.20 4.14 -8.42
CA PHE A 12 -23.94 4.90 -8.42
C PHE A 12 -24.10 6.30 -7.86
N ALA A 13 -24.96 6.48 -6.85
CA ALA A 13 -24.86 7.67 -6.01
C ALA A 13 -23.55 7.59 -5.22
N THR A 14 -22.45 8.05 -5.82
CA THR A 14 -21.21 8.36 -5.10
C THR A 14 -21.58 9.34 -4.00
N PRO A 15 -21.33 9.03 -2.72
CA PRO A 15 -21.54 10.00 -1.67
C PRO A 15 -20.63 11.20 -1.97
N THR A 16 -21.20 12.34 -2.35
CA THR A 16 -20.49 13.62 -2.51
C THR A 16 -20.16 14.27 -1.16
N THR A 17 -20.51 13.59 -0.06
CA THR A 17 -20.16 13.98 1.30
C THR A 17 -18.77 13.47 1.64
N MET A 18 -17.82 14.38 1.89
CA MET A 18 -16.55 14.04 2.53
C MET A 18 -16.82 13.23 3.79
N HIS A 19 -16.14 12.10 3.95
CA HIS A 19 -16.21 11.36 5.20
C HIS A 19 -15.65 12.23 6.32
N SER A 20 -16.30 12.22 7.49
CA SER A 20 -15.61 12.73 8.68
C SER A 20 -14.41 11.84 8.98
N LEU A 21 -13.38 12.40 9.63
CA LEU A 21 -12.17 11.65 9.98
C LEU A 21 -12.50 10.38 10.79
N ASP A 22 -13.47 10.46 11.70
CA ASP A 22 -13.90 9.33 12.52
C ASP A 22 -14.65 8.27 11.71
N GLN A 23 -15.52 8.67 10.79
CA GLN A 23 -16.20 7.75 9.87
C GLN A 23 -15.20 7.01 8.98
N PHE A 24 -14.22 7.74 8.43
CA PHE A 24 -13.17 7.13 7.62
C PHE A 24 -12.33 6.14 8.45
N ARG A 25 -11.94 6.51 9.68
CA ARG A 25 -11.16 5.62 10.56
C ARG A 25 -11.93 4.35 10.91
N GLN A 26 -13.22 4.46 11.23
CA GLN A 26 -14.08 3.30 11.51
C GLN A 26 -14.17 2.38 10.29
N LEU A 27 -14.41 2.96 9.12
CA LEU A 27 -14.53 2.20 7.88
C LEU A 27 -13.19 1.54 7.48
N LEU A 28 -12.08 2.27 7.62
CA LEU A 28 -10.74 1.74 7.41
C LEU A 28 -10.46 0.57 8.35
N ASN A 29 -10.68 0.72 9.65
CA ASN A 29 -10.46 -0.33 10.63
C ASN A 29 -11.32 -1.57 10.34
N HIS A 30 -12.57 -1.37 9.91
CA HIS A 30 -13.44 -2.46 9.48
C HIS A 30 -12.84 -3.24 8.31
N TYR A 31 -12.41 -2.55 7.24
CA TYR A 31 -11.78 -3.21 6.09
C TYR A 31 -10.48 -3.91 6.46
N LEU A 32 -9.62 -3.29 7.28
CA LEU A 32 -8.38 -3.89 7.75
C LEU A 32 -8.65 -5.19 8.52
N ALA A 33 -9.68 -5.21 9.38
CA ALA A 33 -10.05 -6.41 10.12
C ALA A 33 -10.60 -7.52 9.20
N VAL A 34 -11.54 -7.18 8.31
CA VAL A 34 -12.17 -8.15 7.40
C VAL A 34 -11.15 -8.75 6.44
N ILE A 35 -10.38 -7.92 5.76
CA ILE A 35 -9.36 -8.39 4.81
C ILE A 35 -8.26 -9.12 5.56
N GLY A 36 -7.85 -8.66 6.75
CA GLY A 36 -6.83 -9.34 7.55
C GLY A 36 -7.25 -10.78 7.89
N GLN A 37 -8.50 -10.97 8.32
CA GLN A 37 -9.06 -12.30 8.55
C GLN A 37 -9.09 -13.14 7.27
N GLN A 38 -9.47 -12.54 6.14
CA GLN A 38 -9.48 -13.26 4.86
C GLN A 38 -8.08 -13.66 4.40
N GLN A 39 -7.07 -12.82 4.61
CA GLN A 39 -5.66 -13.12 4.32
C GLN A 39 -5.14 -14.30 5.15
N GLU A 40 -5.53 -14.40 6.42
CA GLU A 40 -5.18 -15.56 7.26
C GLU A 40 -5.78 -16.86 6.71
N ILE A 41 -7.06 -16.82 6.31
CA ILE A 41 -7.73 -17.97 5.68
C ILE A 41 -7.03 -18.35 4.38
N LEU A 42 -6.77 -17.38 3.48
CA LEU A 42 -6.06 -17.62 2.22
C LEU A 42 -4.66 -18.20 2.45
N SER A 43 -3.95 -17.71 3.46
CA SER A 43 -2.63 -18.22 3.82
C SER A 43 -2.69 -19.67 4.30
N SER A 44 -3.69 -20.01 5.11
CA SER A 44 -3.90 -21.40 5.55
C SER A 44 -4.21 -22.34 4.38
N GLU A 45 -5.03 -21.89 3.42
CA GLU A 45 -5.36 -22.65 2.22
C GLU A 45 -4.12 -22.82 1.34
N TYR A 46 -3.36 -21.75 1.11
CA TYR A 46 -2.11 -21.82 0.35
C TYR A 46 -1.15 -22.87 0.94
N LEU A 47 -0.91 -22.84 2.25
CA LEU A 47 -0.05 -23.82 2.92
C LEU A 47 -0.56 -25.26 2.78
N ALA A 48 -1.88 -25.47 2.86
CA ALA A 48 -2.48 -26.78 2.67
C ALA A 48 -2.33 -27.30 1.22
N LEU A 49 -2.24 -26.40 0.25
CA LEU A 49 -2.10 -26.71 -1.17
C LEU A 49 -0.63 -26.82 -1.62
N GLN A 50 0.32 -26.19 -0.91
CA GLN A 50 1.73 -26.03 -1.31
C GLN A 50 2.50 -27.36 -1.50
N GLY A 51 1.95 -28.50 -1.07
CA GLY A 51 2.53 -29.83 -1.26
C GLY A 51 1.69 -30.79 -2.11
N GLN A 52 0.58 -30.32 -2.68
CA GLN A 52 -0.33 -31.19 -3.43
C GLN A 52 0.14 -31.34 -4.88
N ALA A 53 0.05 -32.56 -5.43
CA ALA A 53 0.36 -32.81 -6.84
C ALA A 53 -0.82 -32.52 -7.79
N CYS A 54 -2.04 -32.47 -7.25
CA CYS A 54 -3.27 -32.33 -8.02
C CYS A 54 -4.39 -31.77 -7.13
N LEU A 55 -5.38 -31.13 -7.75
CA LEU A 55 -6.54 -30.56 -7.04
C LEU A 55 -7.84 -31.21 -7.46
N ARG A 56 -8.64 -31.61 -6.47
CA ARG A 56 -10.01 -32.06 -6.69
C ARG A 56 -10.89 -30.89 -7.14
N LEU A 57 -11.91 -31.19 -7.93
CA LEU A 57 -12.85 -30.18 -8.43
C LEU A 57 -13.53 -29.40 -7.29
N GLU A 58 -13.90 -30.09 -6.21
CA GLU A 58 -14.53 -29.46 -5.04
C GLU A 58 -13.61 -28.43 -4.35
N GLN A 59 -12.31 -28.75 -4.24
CA GLN A 59 -11.32 -27.83 -3.70
C GLN A 59 -11.16 -26.61 -4.60
N ARG A 60 -11.11 -26.81 -5.93
CA ARG A 60 -11.06 -25.70 -6.89
C ARG A 60 -12.30 -24.80 -6.80
N GLN A 61 -13.49 -25.38 -6.70
CA GLN A 61 -14.74 -24.62 -6.54
C GLN A 61 -14.82 -23.90 -5.19
N HIS A 62 -14.28 -24.51 -4.13
CA HIS A 62 -14.17 -23.85 -2.84
C HIS A 62 -13.25 -22.63 -2.92
N LEU A 63 -12.03 -22.80 -3.46
CA LEU A 63 -11.05 -21.73 -3.59
C LEU A 63 -11.54 -20.62 -4.52
N GLN A 64 -12.20 -20.96 -5.63
CA GLN A 64 -12.83 -19.98 -6.51
C GLN A 64 -13.84 -19.11 -5.75
N ARG A 65 -14.74 -19.71 -4.96
CA ARG A 65 -15.71 -18.96 -4.15
C ARG A 65 -15.03 -18.08 -3.10
N LEU A 66 -14.03 -18.63 -2.41
CA LEU A 66 -13.26 -17.90 -1.40
C LEU A 66 -12.57 -16.67 -2.01
N LEU A 67 -11.91 -16.85 -3.15
CA LEU A 67 -11.28 -15.78 -3.89
C LEU A 67 -12.29 -14.77 -4.42
N SER A 68 -13.47 -15.18 -4.89
CA SER A 68 -14.52 -14.23 -5.30
C SER A 68 -15.01 -13.37 -4.12
N GLN A 69 -15.22 -13.97 -2.95
CA GLN A 69 -15.62 -13.22 -1.74
C GLN A 69 -14.55 -12.22 -1.29
N HIS A 70 -13.28 -12.63 -1.35
CA HIS A 70 -12.17 -11.74 -1.03
C HIS A 70 -12.06 -10.60 -2.04
N HIS A 71 -12.33 -10.88 -3.33
CA HIS A 71 -12.27 -9.89 -4.40
C HIS A 71 -13.22 -8.71 -4.14
N GLU A 72 -14.47 -9.00 -3.77
CA GLU A 72 -15.50 -7.99 -3.50
C GLU A 72 -15.09 -7.03 -2.35
N GLN A 73 -14.45 -7.57 -1.31
CA GLN A 73 -13.93 -6.77 -0.21
C GLN A 73 -12.77 -5.87 -0.66
N LEU A 74 -11.88 -6.38 -1.50
CA LEU A 74 -10.78 -5.58 -2.05
C LEU A 74 -11.26 -4.50 -3.02
N LEU A 75 -12.28 -4.76 -3.83
CA LEU A 75 -12.89 -3.74 -4.68
C LEU A 75 -13.49 -2.61 -3.85
N SER A 76 -14.22 -2.96 -2.79
CA SER A 76 -14.83 -1.99 -1.89
C SER A 76 -13.75 -1.14 -1.17
N PHE A 77 -12.69 -1.81 -0.68
CA PHE A 77 -11.58 -1.14 -0.04
C PHE A 77 -10.76 -0.26 -1.00
N ARG A 78 -10.53 -0.73 -2.23
CA ARG A 78 -9.93 0.09 -3.30
C ARG A 78 -10.78 1.33 -3.57
N GLY A 79 -12.10 1.17 -3.68
CA GLY A 79 -13.03 2.28 -3.93
C GLY A 79 -12.94 3.38 -2.87
N LEU A 80 -12.80 2.98 -1.60
CA LEU A 80 -12.55 3.91 -0.49
C LEU A 80 -11.27 4.72 -0.67
N LEU A 81 -10.22 4.12 -1.22
CA LEU A 81 -8.93 4.79 -1.44
C LEU A 81 -8.90 5.58 -2.75
N GLU A 82 -9.72 5.24 -3.73
CA GLU A 82 -9.62 5.81 -5.08
C GLU A 82 -10.05 7.26 -5.19
N GLN A 83 -10.90 7.73 -4.29
CA GLN A 83 -11.50 9.06 -4.34
C GLN A 83 -10.80 10.00 -3.35
N PRO A 84 -9.69 10.67 -3.72
CA PRO A 84 -9.00 11.59 -2.81
C PRO A 84 -9.88 12.75 -2.33
N GLN A 85 -10.91 13.12 -3.09
CA GLN A 85 -11.89 14.15 -2.72
C GLN A 85 -12.88 13.69 -1.64
N ALA A 86 -13.06 12.38 -1.48
CA ALA A 86 -13.89 11.79 -0.43
C ALA A 86 -13.09 11.46 0.84
N LEU A 87 -11.76 11.51 0.76
CA LEU A 87 -10.86 11.30 1.88
C LEU A 87 -10.73 12.57 2.74
N PRO A 88 -10.67 12.45 4.07
CA PRO A 88 -10.30 13.56 4.93
C PRO A 88 -8.90 14.10 4.58
N ASP A 89 -8.70 15.40 4.69
CA ASP A 89 -7.44 16.08 4.32
C ASP A 89 -6.23 15.51 5.08
N GLU A 90 -6.41 15.08 6.33
CA GLU A 90 -5.34 14.48 7.14
C GLU A 90 -4.91 13.10 6.64
N ILE A 91 -5.78 12.42 5.88
CA ILE A 91 -5.56 11.07 5.37
C ILE A 91 -4.94 11.10 3.98
N VAL A 92 -5.26 12.09 3.15
CA VAL A 92 -4.69 12.25 1.79
C VAL A 92 -3.17 12.02 1.75
N PRO A 93 -2.33 12.66 2.59
CA PRO A 93 -0.88 12.44 2.57
C PRO A 93 -0.45 11.06 3.11
N ARG A 94 -1.32 10.37 3.85
CA ARG A 94 -1.06 9.06 4.48
C ARG A 94 -1.74 7.89 3.76
N ARG A 95 -2.40 8.14 2.63
CA ARG A 95 -3.10 7.14 1.81
C ARG A 95 -2.21 5.97 1.38
N TYR A 96 -0.89 6.14 1.38
CA TYR A 96 0.07 5.07 1.11
C TYR A 96 -0.02 3.91 2.12
N LEU A 97 -0.35 4.18 3.38
CA LEU A 97 -0.44 3.16 4.43
C LEU A 97 -1.53 2.11 4.14
N PRO A 98 -2.81 2.48 3.95
CA PRO A 98 -3.84 1.52 3.59
C PRO A 98 -3.60 0.89 2.20
N LEU A 99 -2.91 1.58 1.30
CA LEU A 99 -2.56 1.02 0.00
C LEU A 99 -1.54 -0.13 0.09
N LEU A 100 -0.57 -0.06 0.99
CA LEU A 100 0.37 -1.17 1.22
C LEU A 100 -0.36 -2.45 1.65
N PHE A 101 -1.41 -2.29 2.44
CA PHE A 101 -2.25 -3.40 2.87
C PHE A 101 -3.03 -4.02 1.70
N LEU A 102 -3.60 -3.18 0.81
CA LEU A 102 -4.25 -3.65 -0.43
C LEU A 102 -3.26 -4.39 -1.35
N GLN A 103 -2.03 -3.88 -1.51
CA GLN A 103 -0.99 -4.53 -2.31
C GLN A 103 -0.58 -5.90 -1.77
N ASN A 104 -0.46 -6.03 -0.44
CA ASN A 104 -0.16 -7.31 0.19
C ASN A 104 -1.27 -8.34 -0.07
N ALA A 105 -2.53 -7.94 0.07
CA ALA A 105 -3.67 -8.81 -0.24
C ALA A 105 -3.68 -9.24 -1.72
N GLU A 106 -3.41 -8.32 -2.65
CA GLU A 106 -3.30 -8.63 -4.08
C GLU A 106 -2.16 -9.64 -4.35
N SER A 107 -1.01 -9.47 -3.71
CA SER A 107 0.13 -10.37 -3.86
C SER A 107 -0.19 -11.79 -3.37
N GLN A 108 -0.86 -11.93 -2.23
CA GLN A 108 -1.27 -13.23 -1.69
C GLN A 108 -2.25 -13.94 -2.63
N ILE A 109 -3.18 -13.19 -3.20
CA ILE A 109 -4.14 -13.74 -4.15
C ILE A 109 -3.43 -14.20 -5.43
N ARG A 110 -2.47 -13.42 -5.94
CA ARG A 110 -1.68 -13.82 -7.10
C ARG A 110 -1.01 -15.18 -6.87
N TYR A 111 -0.39 -15.40 -5.72
CA TYR A 111 0.24 -16.69 -5.41
C TYR A 111 -0.76 -17.86 -5.44
N LEU A 112 -1.97 -17.67 -4.90
CA LEU A 112 -3.04 -18.68 -4.96
C LEU A 112 -3.56 -18.92 -6.37
N LEU A 113 -3.73 -17.85 -7.17
CA LEU A 113 -4.13 -17.96 -8.57
C LEU A 113 -3.10 -18.74 -9.39
N ASP A 114 -1.82 -18.46 -9.19
CA ASP A 114 -0.72 -19.14 -9.87
C ASP A 114 -0.68 -20.63 -9.49
N LEU A 115 -0.86 -20.95 -8.21
CA LEU A 115 -0.92 -22.33 -7.73
C LEU A 115 -2.12 -23.10 -8.32
N LEU A 116 -3.29 -22.48 -8.39
CA LEU A 116 -4.50 -23.08 -8.97
C LEU A 116 -4.39 -23.34 -10.47
N THR A 117 -3.60 -22.51 -11.15
CA THR A 117 -3.31 -22.65 -12.58
C THR A 117 -2.26 -23.73 -12.83
N ALA A 118 -1.27 -23.85 -11.93
CA ALA A 118 -0.18 -24.82 -12.05
C ALA A 118 -0.61 -26.26 -11.71
N LEU A 119 -1.49 -26.44 -10.74
CA LEU A 119 -1.90 -27.78 -10.31
C LEU A 119 -2.87 -28.40 -11.34
N PRO A 120 -2.69 -29.67 -11.75
CA PRO A 120 -3.62 -30.35 -12.64
C PRO A 120 -4.90 -30.79 -11.91
N PRO A 121 -6.03 -30.94 -12.60
CA PRO A 121 -7.26 -31.46 -12.00
C PRO A 121 -7.17 -32.96 -11.77
N VAL A 122 -7.71 -33.44 -10.64
CA VAL A 122 -7.89 -34.88 -10.40
C VAL A 122 -9.03 -35.41 -11.27
N GLU A 123 -8.78 -36.51 -12.00
CA GLU A 123 -9.83 -37.20 -12.73
C GLU A 123 -10.82 -37.87 -11.77
N GLN A 124 -12.09 -37.47 -11.82
CA GLN A 124 -13.14 -38.07 -10.99
C GLN A 124 -13.76 -39.28 -11.69
N GLU A 125 -13.32 -40.50 -11.39
CA GLU A 125 -13.78 -41.74 -12.05
C GLU A 125 -15.30 -41.99 -12.05
N ARG A 126 -16.08 -41.37 -11.14
CA ARG A 126 -17.48 -41.73 -10.86
C ARG A 126 -18.57 -40.87 -11.53
N THR A 127 -18.21 -39.83 -12.28
CA THR A 127 -19.19 -38.94 -12.93
C THR A 127 -19.39 -39.26 -14.41
N SER A 128 -20.63 -39.17 -14.89
CA SER A 128 -20.91 -39.30 -16.33
C SER A 128 -20.15 -38.24 -17.13
N THR A 129 -19.64 -38.59 -18.30
CA THR A 129 -18.78 -37.73 -19.13
C THR A 129 -19.43 -36.37 -19.42
N ARG A 130 -20.75 -36.35 -19.69
CA ARG A 130 -21.51 -35.12 -19.95
C ARG A 130 -21.62 -34.21 -18.73
N GLN A 131 -21.83 -34.77 -17.54
CA GLN A 131 -21.94 -33.99 -16.31
C GLN A 131 -20.59 -33.40 -15.92
N ARG A 132 -19.51 -34.19 -16.05
CA ARG A 132 -18.13 -33.74 -15.82
C ARG A 132 -17.76 -32.57 -16.74
N GLN A 133 -18.07 -32.69 -18.03
CA GLN A 133 -17.78 -31.63 -19.01
C GLN A 133 -18.51 -30.32 -18.71
N ARG A 134 -19.80 -30.39 -18.31
CA ARG A 134 -20.57 -29.21 -17.90
C ARG A 134 -19.99 -28.53 -16.66
N GLN A 135 -19.62 -29.31 -15.64
CA GLN A 135 -19.03 -28.78 -14.41
C GLN A 135 -17.67 -28.12 -14.68
N GLN A 136 -16.83 -28.75 -15.51
CA GLN A 136 -15.54 -28.21 -15.89
C GLN A 136 -15.69 -26.92 -16.71
N GLN A 137 -16.63 -26.86 -17.66
CA GLN A 137 -16.93 -25.64 -18.41
C GLN A 137 -17.40 -24.51 -17.50
N SER A 138 -18.32 -24.79 -16.56
CA SER A 138 -18.78 -23.76 -15.60
C SER A 138 -17.65 -23.26 -14.70
N PHE A 139 -16.75 -24.16 -14.28
CA PHE A 139 -15.58 -23.79 -13.49
C PHE A 139 -14.65 -22.87 -14.30
N LEU A 140 -14.28 -23.28 -15.52
CA LEU A 140 -13.38 -22.50 -16.39
C LEU A 140 -13.94 -21.11 -16.69
N GLN A 141 -15.22 -20.99 -17.04
CA GLN A 141 -15.84 -19.70 -17.29
C GLN A 141 -15.82 -18.79 -16.05
N GLY A 142 -16.14 -19.33 -14.88
CA GLY A 142 -16.06 -18.55 -13.65
C GLY A 142 -14.63 -18.21 -13.26
N TRP A 143 -13.67 -19.07 -13.59
CA TRP A 143 -12.25 -18.85 -13.33
C TRP A 143 -11.67 -17.74 -14.20
N GLU A 144 -11.98 -17.76 -15.50
CA GLU A 144 -11.59 -16.70 -16.44
C GLU A 144 -12.14 -15.32 -16.01
N ARG A 145 -13.40 -15.27 -15.59
CA ARG A 145 -13.99 -14.02 -15.05
C ARG A 145 -13.27 -13.53 -13.81
N LEU A 146 -12.93 -14.44 -12.91
CA LEU A 146 -12.21 -14.12 -11.68
C LEU A 146 -10.79 -13.61 -11.98
N LEU A 147 -10.07 -14.25 -12.89
CA LEU A 147 -8.75 -13.79 -13.33
C LEU A 147 -8.83 -12.37 -13.90
N HIS A 148 -9.80 -12.13 -14.78
CA HIS A 148 -9.98 -10.82 -15.38
C HIS A 148 -10.29 -9.73 -14.34
N SER A 149 -11.17 -10.03 -13.38
CA SER A 149 -11.51 -9.07 -12.32
C SER A 149 -10.30 -8.76 -11.43
N TYR A 150 -9.45 -9.75 -11.15
CA TYR A 150 -8.20 -9.53 -10.41
C TYR A 150 -7.14 -8.76 -11.20
N GLU A 151 -7.06 -8.95 -12.52
CA GLU A 151 -6.20 -8.13 -13.37
C GLU A 151 -6.62 -6.66 -13.35
N GLU A 152 -7.92 -6.38 -13.40
CA GLU A 152 -8.46 -5.04 -13.25
C GLU A 152 -8.11 -4.45 -11.88
N LEU A 153 -8.35 -5.19 -10.80
CA LEU A 153 -7.97 -4.76 -9.44
C LEU A 153 -6.47 -4.46 -9.33
N ALA A 154 -5.61 -5.32 -9.90
CA ALA A 154 -4.17 -5.14 -9.89
C ALA A 154 -3.76 -3.89 -10.70
N PHE A 155 -4.36 -3.67 -11.86
CA PHE A 155 -4.15 -2.47 -12.66
C PHE A 155 -4.47 -1.20 -11.85
N HIS A 156 -5.65 -1.15 -11.24
CA HIS A 156 -6.03 0.00 -10.44
C HIS A 156 -5.13 0.19 -9.21
N THR A 157 -4.80 -0.89 -8.51
CA THR A 157 -3.87 -0.84 -7.36
C THR A 157 -2.52 -0.25 -7.79
N ARG A 158 -1.99 -0.62 -8.96
CA ARG A 158 -0.76 -0.01 -9.53
C ARG A 158 -0.94 1.47 -9.80
N VAL A 159 -2.05 1.90 -10.40
CA VAL A 159 -2.35 3.32 -10.63
C VAL A 159 -2.38 4.10 -9.31
N LEU A 160 -3.05 3.59 -8.27
CA LEU A 160 -3.05 4.22 -6.95
C LEU A 160 -1.64 4.28 -6.36
N SER A 161 -0.82 3.28 -6.63
CA SER A 161 0.57 3.22 -6.17
C SER A 161 1.44 4.26 -6.85
N ASP A 162 1.26 4.48 -8.14
CA ASP A 162 1.97 5.52 -8.90
C ASP A 162 1.53 6.92 -8.43
N GLN A 163 0.23 7.15 -8.26
CA GLN A 163 -0.31 8.39 -7.68
C GLN A 163 0.29 8.67 -6.30
N THR A 164 0.36 7.63 -5.46
CA THR A 164 0.92 7.71 -4.12
C THR A 164 2.42 8.02 -4.14
N ARG A 165 3.19 7.35 -4.99
CA ARG A 165 4.63 7.63 -5.17
C ARG A 165 4.85 9.06 -5.64
N PHE A 166 4.02 9.56 -6.54
CA PHE A 166 4.08 10.96 -6.99
C PHE A 166 3.81 11.94 -5.84
N LEU A 167 2.75 11.71 -5.06
CA LEU A 167 2.43 12.53 -3.88
C LEU A 167 3.57 12.53 -2.85
N LEU A 168 4.14 11.37 -2.53
CA LEU A 168 5.27 11.25 -1.61
C LEU A 168 6.51 12.01 -2.11
N ARG A 169 6.81 11.93 -3.42
CA ARG A 169 7.90 12.71 -4.02
C ARG A 169 7.65 14.21 -3.87
N ARG A 170 6.44 14.68 -4.15
CA ARG A 170 6.06 16.09 -4.02
C ARG A 170 6.20 16.59 -2.58
N LEU A 171 5.63 15.86 -1.62
CA LEU A 171 5.75 16.18 -0.19
C LEU A 171 7.21 16.19 0.28
N SER A 172 8.04 15.27 -0.21
CA SER A 172 9.48 15.27 0.13
C SER A 172 10.21 16.50 -0.41
N ALA A 173 9.83 17.00 -1.59
CA ALA A 173 10.43 18.20 -2.18
C ALA A 173 10.01 19.45 -1.39
N GLU A 174 8.72 19.58 -1.09
CA GLU A 174 8.17 20.66 -0.24
C GLU A 174 8.85 20.69 1.13
N GLN A 175 9.08 19.52 1.76
CA GLN A 175 9.80 19.43 3.04
C GLN A 175 11.27 19.86 2.95
N ARG A 176 11.97 19.54 1.85
CA ARG A 176 13.37 19.99 1.64
C ARG A 176 13.43 21.49 1.46
N GLU A 177 12.51 22.06 0.69
CA GLU A 177 12.42 23.51 0.48
C GLU A 177 12.13 24.25 1.78
N GLN A 178 11.15 23.77 2.57
CA GLN A 178 10.87 24.34 3.89
C GLN A 178 12.08 24.30 4.82
N ARG A 179 12.83 23.19 4.85
CA ARG A 179 14.06 23.08 5.65
C ARG A 179 15.14 24.05 5.16
N ALA A 180 15.30 24.22 3.84
CA ALA A 180 16.26 25.17 3.27
C ALA A 180 15.91 26.62 3.63
N VAL A 181 14.62 26.99 3.59
CA VAL A 181 14.13 28.31 4.01
C VAL A 181 14.38 28.56 5.51
N LEU A 182 14.12 27.56 6.35
CA LEU A 182 14.39 27.65 7.79
C LEU A 182 15.89 27.79 8.08
N ALA A 183 16.74 27.03 7.41
CA ALA A 183 18.19 27.12 7.55
C ALA A 183 18.72 28.50 7.13
N ALA A 184 18.30 29.00 5.96
CA ALA A 184 18.67 30.33 5.48
C ALA A 184 18.17 31.47 6.41
N SER A 185 17.04 31.25 7.09
CA SER A 185 16.51 32.21 8.07
C SER A 185 17.32 32.21 9.38
N GLN A 186 17.82 31.05 9.80
CA GLN A 186 18.71 30.92 10.96
C GLN A 186 20.10 31.50 10.69
N GLU A 187 20.68 31.27 9.51
CA GLU A 187 21.96 31.88 9.11
C GLU A 187 21.89 33.41 9.10
N ARG A 188 20.80 33.99 8.54
CA ARG A 188 20.59 35.44 8.56
C ARG A 188 20.38 36.02 9.96
N GLN A 189 19.85 35.24 10.90
CA GLN A 189 19.73 35.68 12.30
C GLN A 189 21.08 35.56 13.04
N SER A 190 21.87 34.54 12.73
CA SER A 190 23.21 34.35 13.28
C SER A 190 24.16 35.45 12.80
N ASP A 191 24.21 35.74 11.50
CA ASP A 191 25.04 36.82 10.94
C ASP A 191 24.65 38.20 11.48
N LYS A 192 23.36 38.40 11.77
CA LYS A 192 22.86 39.66 12.36
C LYS A 192 23.21 39.79 13.84
N ALA A 193 23.31 38.67 14.58
CA ALA A 193 23.80 38.66 15.96
C ALA A 193 25.32 38.90 16.03
N THR A 194 26.10 38.40 15.05
CA THR A 194 27.57 38.61 15.02
C THR A 194 27.96 40.04 14.66
N LEU A 195 27.12 40.76 13.90
CA LEU A 195 27.34 42.18 13.56
C LEU A 195 27.06 43.14 14.74
N ASP A 196 26.19 42.77 15.69
CA ASP A 196 25.98 43.55 16.91
C ASP A 196 27.12 43.35 17.93
N GLU A 197 27.78 42.19 17.98
CA GLU A 197 28.96 41.98 18.85
C GLU A 197 30.25 42.63 18.32
N GLN A 198 30.36 42.91 17.02
CA GLN A 198 31.51 43.66 16.46
C GLN A 198 31.33 45.18 16.50
N ALA A 199 30.13 45.69 16.82
CA ALA A 199 29.90 47.12 17.01
C ALA A 199 30.25 47.62 18.44
N GLU A 200 30.46 46.72 19.41
CA GLU A 200 30.83 47.09 20.79
C GLU A 200 32.29 46.76 21.18
N SER A 201 33.14 46.24 20.27
CA SER A 201 34.57 46.03 20.56
C SER A 201 35.44 47.13 19.93
N GLY A 202 35.25 48.34 20.44
CA GLY A 202 36.11 49.48 20.15
C GLY A 202 36.69 50.07 21.44
N ALA A 203 37.66 49.40 22.07
CA ALA A 203 38.77 50.07 22.76
C ALA A 203 39.82 49.10 23.35
N VAL A 204 41.08 49.48 23.11
CA VAL A 204 42.33 49.17 23.84
C VAL A 204 43.11 47.92 23.45
N ALA A 205 44.11 48.17 22.61
CA ALA A 205 45.31 47.35 22.46
C ALA A 205 46.19 47.39 23.71
N SER A 206 46.87 46.28 24.00
CA SER A 206 48.28 46.27 24.43
C SER A 206 48.93 44.90 24.14
N PRO A 207 50.18 44.87 23.67
CA PRO A 207 50.90 43.64 23.31
C PRO A 207 51.71 43.10 24.50
N GLY A 208 51.85 41.78 24.58
CA GLY A 208 52.72 41.09 25.54
C GLY A 208 52.96 39.66 25.08
N GLU A 209 54.21 39.41 24.68
CA GLU A 209 54.72 38.18 24.06
C GLU A 209 54.86 36.99 25.03
N GLN A 210 55.10 35.82 24.40
CA GLN A 210 55.80 34.60 24.85
C GLN A 210 54.90 33.35 24.91
N GLU A 211 54.92 32.53 23.86
CA GLU A 211 55.85 31.40 23.60
C GLU A 211 55.59 30.18 24.49
N ALA A 212 55.07 29.11 23.89
CA ALA A 212 55.72 27.78 23.86
C ALA A 212 54.77 26.68 23.33
N LEU A 213 55.23 26.01 22.26
CA LEU A 213 55.23 24.56 22.00
C LEU A 213 53.86 23.84 21.98
N ALA A 214 53.30 23.47 20.82
CA ALA A 214 53.66 22.33 19.97
C ALA A 214 53.50 20.95 20.63
N GLU A 215 52.43 20.22 20.24
CA GLU A 215 52.32 18.75 20.07
C GLU A 215 50.84 18.49 19.64
N SER A 216 50.50 18.30 18.36
CA SER A 216 50.71 17.12 17.52
C SER A 216 50.51 15.79 18.26
N SER A 217 49.30 15.24 18.18
CA SER A 217 49.15 13.78 18.10
C SER A 217 47.91 13.40 17.29
N LEU A 218 48.23 12.70 16.22
CA LEU A 218 47.37 12.12 15.21
C LEU A 218 47.61 10.62 15.33
N GLU A 219 46.62 9.88 15.83
CA GLU A 219 46.45 8.42 15.69
C GLU A 219 44.94 8.27 15.49
N ARG A 220 44.35 7.91 14.34
CA ARG A 220 44.56 6.84 13.36
C ARG A 220 44.67 5.44 13.97
N LEU A 221 43.88 4.55 13.34
CA LEU A 221 43.87 3.07 13.38
C LEU A 221 42.96 2.44 14.44
N ASP A 222 42.26 1.34 14.18
CA ASP A 222 41.79 0.70 12.95
C ASP A 222 40.82 -0.40 13.38
N THR A 223 40.07 -0.90 12.40
CA THR A 223 39.37 -2.19 12.28
C THR A 223 39.71 -3.35 13.24
N THR A 224 38.67 -4.08 13.66
CA THR A 224 38.55 -5.57 13.70
C THR A 224 37.03 -5.86 13.80
N GLU A 225 36.29 -6.36 12.80
CA GLU A 225 36.29 -7.70 12.17
C GLU A 225 36.49 -8.91 13.09
N GLU A 226 35.74 -9.98 12.76
CA GLU A 226 35.62 -11.31 13.40
C GLU A 226 34.60 -11.41 14.55
N ARG A 227 33.53 -12.22 14.49
CA ARG A 227 33.20 -13.45 13.74
C ARG A 227 31.69 -13.64 13.63
#